data_AF-A0A556QU30-F1
#
_entry.id   AF-A0A556QU30-F1
#
_cell.length_a   1.000
_cell.length_b   1.000
_cell.length_c   1.000
_cell.angle_alpha   90.00
_cell.angle_beta   90.00
_cell.angle_gamma   90.00
#
_symmetry.space_group_name_H-M   'P 1'
#
loop_
_entity.id
_entity.type
_entity.pdbx_description
1 polymer ?
#
loop_
_entity_poly.entity_id
_entity_poly.type
_entity_poly.pdbx_seq_one_letter_code
_entity_poly.pdbx_strand_id
1 'polypeptide(L)'
;MMKMGLKCCSEFSDNPFMGDMESFDVSKIILNLSKSSLELMYYILDTKYFLEDKFVFDINEFKKFANKKSDTSAIQALGELCSLNIIAKTKISRVYWVNRSVFLNKKEMEFLKNFLSSKNKK
;
A
#
# COMPACT_ATOMS: atom_id res chain seq x y z
N MET A 1 -10.16 20.18 -6.87
CA MET A 1 -9.40 18.98 -6.47
C MET A 1 -9.53 18.80 -4.96
N MET A 2 -10.27 17.78 -4.51
CA MET A 2 -10.39 17.48 -3.07
C MET A 2 -9.03 16.96 -2.56
N LYS A 3 -8.51 17.59 -1.50
CA LYS A 3 -7.39 17.05 -0.73
C LYS A 3 -7.89 15.80 0.00
N MET A 4 -7.80 14.62 -0.63
CA MET A 4 -7.98 13.33 0.04
C MET A 4 -6.83 13.13 1.02
N GLY A 5 -6.98 13.67 2.23
CA GLY A 5 -6.10 13.34 3.34
C GLY A 5 -6.53 12.03 3.99
N LEU A 6 -5.62 11.43 4.76
CA LEU A 6 -5.88 10.26 5.62
C LEU A 6 -7.05 10.41 6.60
N LYS A 7 -7.57 11.63 6.79
CA LYS A 7 -8.75 11.92 7.61
C LYS A 7 -10.04 11.28 7.07
N CYS A 8 -10.09 10.92 5.79
CA CYS A 8 -11.28 10.33 5.17
C CYS A 8 -11.29 8.78 5.20
N CYS A 9 -10.22 8.15 5.69
CA CYS A 9 -10.16 6.69 5.78
C CYS A 9 -10.89 6.22 7.04
N SER A 10 -11.79 5.25 6.88
CA SER A 10 -12.40 4.54 8.01
C SER A 10 -11.33 3.90 8.89
N GLU A 11 -11.56 3.91 10.20
CA GLU A 11 -10.68 3.28 11.20
C GLU A 11 -11.29 1.97 11.69
N PHE A 12 -10.45 0.94 11.78
CA PHE A 12 -10.88 -0.41 12.16
C PHE A 12 -10.19 -0.85 13.45
N SER A 13 -10.98 -1.37 14.41
CA SER A 13 -10.43 -1.98 15.64
C SER A 13 -9.85 -3.36 15.35
N ASP A 14 -10.58 -4.14 14.54
CA ASP A 14 -10.25 -5.49 14.13
C ASP A 14 -9.81 -5.50 12.66
N ASN A 15 -9.17 -6.59 12.22
CA ASN A 15 -8.69 -6.69 10.85
C ASN A 15 -9.86 -6.87 9.87
N PRO A 16 -10.17 -5.90 9.00
CA PRO A 16 -11.30 -5.99 8.07
C PRO A 16 -11.04 -6.99 6.92
N PHE A 17 -9.82 -7.50 6.81
CA PHE A 17 -9.43 -8.49 5.79
C PHE A 17 -9.50 -9.93 6.30
N MET A 18 -10.00 -10.15 7.52
CA MET A 18 -10.28 -11.49 8.04
C MET A 18 -11.66 -11.96 7.55
N GLY A 19 -11.69 -13.05 6.79
CA GLY A 19 -12.92 -13.63 6.23
C GLY A 19 -12.70 -14.27 4.87
N ASP A 20 -13.81 -14.62 4.20
CA ASP A 20 -13.77 -15.17 2.85
C ASP A 20 -13.12 -14.16 1.89
N MET A 21 -12.10 -14.63 1.17
CA MET A 21 -11.40 -13.83 0.16
C MET A 21 -12.35 -13.50 -0.97
N GLU A 22 -12.89 -12.27 -0.99
CA GLU A 22 -13.39 -11.70 -2.23
C GLU A 22 -12.25 -11.74 -3.26
N SER A 23 -12.55 -12.27 -4.45
CA SER A 23 -11.57 -12.33 -5.52
C SER A 23 -11.20 -10.91 -5.95
N PHE A 24 -10.03 -10.43 -5.54
CA PHE A 24 -9.51 -9.13 -5.91
C PHE A 24 -8.79 -9.20 -7.26
N ASP A 25 -9.24 -8.39 -8.24
CA ASP A 25 -8.49 -8.17 -9.48
C ASP A 25 -7.32 -7.22 -9.22
N VAL A 26 -6.22 -7.81 -8.75
CA VAL A 26 -5.00 -7.08 -8.38
C VAL A 26 -4.38 -6.38 -9.60
N SER A 27 -4.50 -6.95 -10.81
CA SER A 27 -3.99 -6.31 -12.03
C SER A 27 -4.65 -4.96 -12.28
N LYS A 28 -5.98 -4.91 -12.20
CA LYS A 28 -6.75 -3.68 -12.38
C LYS A 28 -6.40 -2.63 -11.32
N ILE A 29 -6.13 -3.07 -10.09
CA ILE A 29 -5.70 -2.18 -9.01
C ILE A 29 -4.32 -1.59 -9.30
N ILE A 30 -3.32 -2.42 -9.61
CA ILE A 30 -1.96 -1.96 -9.91
C ILE A 30 -1.97 -0.92 -11.04
N LEU A 31 -2.79 -1.13 -12.08
CA LEU A 31 -2.89 -0.20 -13.21
C LEU A 31 -3.53 1.16 -12.84
N ASN A 32 -4.34 1.21 -11.78
CA ASN A 32 -5.03 2.42 -11.33
C ASN A 32 -4.27 3.19 -10.23
N LEU A 33 -3.23 2.60 -9.64
CA LEU A 33 -2.46 3.23 -8.58
C LEU A 33 -1.55 4.34 -9.12
N SER A 34 -1.44 5.44 -8.37
CA SER A 34 -0.41 6.43 -8.65
C SER A 34 0.99 5.84 -8.45
N LYS A 35 2.01 6.49 -9.03
CA LYS A 35 3.41 6.05 -8.88
C LYS A 35 3.82 5.92 -7.41
N SER A 36 3.45 6.88 -6.56
CA SER A 36 3.79 6.85 -5.13
C SER A 36 3.12 5.69 -4.40
N SER A 37 1.89 5.33 -4.79
CA SER A 37 1.17 4.19 -4.22
C SER A 37 1.73 2.86 -4.68
N LEU A 38 2.16 2.75 -5.94
CA LEU A 38 2.88 1.59 -6.44
C LEU A 38 4.21 1.38 -5.71
N GLU A 39 4.95 2.46 -5.45
CA GLU A 39 6.19 2.41 -4.67
C GLU A 39 5.92 2.00 -3.22
N LEU A 40 4.83 2.47 -2.60
CA LEU A 40 4.44 2.07 -1.25
C LEU A 40 4.00 0.59 -1.19
N MET A 41 3.23 0.15 -2.17
CA MET A 41 2.86 -1.25 -2.31
C MET A 41 4.10 -2.14 -2.50
N TYR A 42 5.06 -1.70 -3.33
CA TYR A 42 6.33 -2.41 -3.51
C TYR A 42 7.18 -2.40 -2.24
N TYR A 43 7.21 -1.30 -1.49
CA TYR A 43 7.87 -1.23 -0.19
C TYR A 43 7.32 -2.27 0.79
N ILE A 44 5.99 -2.38 0.92
CA ILE A 44 5.33 -3.41 1.76
C ILE A 44 5.68 -4.82 1.31
N LEU A 45 5.77 -5.05 -0.01
CA LEU A 45 6.14 -6.33 -0.60
C LEU A 45 7.61 -6.69 -0.32
N ASP A 46 8.54 -5.74 -0.51
CA ASP A 46 9.99 -5.93 -0.42
C ASP A 46 10.44 -6.17 1.02
N THR A 47 9.87 -5.41 1.96
CA THR A 47 10.07 -5.56 3.42
C THR A 47 9.33 -6.76 4.01
N LYS A 48 8.41 -7.37 3.25
CA LYS A 48 7.54 -8.48 3.67
C LYS A 48 6.59 -8.14 4.83
N TYR A 49 6.28 -6.86 5.06
CA TYR A 49 5.32 -6.44 6.09
C TYR A 49 3.92 -7.05 5.90
N PHE A 50 3.57 -7.51 4.70
CA PHE A 50 2.32 -8.24 4.46
C PHE A 50 2.25 -9.60 5.17
N LEU A 51 3.37 -10.17 5.62
CA LEU A 51 3.37 -11.41 6.42
C LEU A 51 3.05 -11.14 7.89
N GLU A 52 3.19 -9.90 8.34
CA GLU A 52 2.87 -9.48 9.70
C GLU A 52 1.36 -9.24 9.84
N ASP A 53 0.85 -9.28 11.07
CA ASP A 53 -0.58 -8.99 11.33
C ASP A 53 -0.90 -7.52 11.08
N LYS A 54 0.06 -6.64 11.37
CA LYS A 54 -0.07 -5.19 11.22
C LYS A 54 1.21 -4.63 10.60
N PHE A 55 1.04 -3.61 9.78
CA PHE A 55 2.11 -2.84 9.20
C PHE A 55 2.27 -1.52 9.96
N VAL A 56 3.46 -1.31 10.54
CA VAL A 56 3.83 -0.02 11.13
C VAL A 56 4.49 0.82 10.06
N PHE A 57 3.86 1.94 9.70
CA PHE A 57 4.37 2.82 8.66
C PHE A 57 5.35 3.86 9.20
N ASP A 58 6.64 3.68 8.91
CA ASP A 58 7.63 4.74 9.03
C ASP A 58 7.73 5.54 7.71
N ILE A 59 7.21 6.77 7.76
CA ILE A 59 7.24 7.69 6.61
C ILE A 59 8.66 8.05 6.17
N ASN A 60 9.63 8.13 7.09
CA ASN A 60 11.01 8.49 6.76
C ASN A 60 11.72 7.32 6.09
N GLU A 61 11.47 6.09 6.55
CA GLU A 61 11.99 4.87 5.91
C GLU A 61 11.44 4.75 4.49
N PHE A 62 10.12 4.86 4.32
CA PHE A 62 9.51 4.82 2.99
C PHE A 62 10.05 5.92 2.07
N LYS A 63 10.20 7.15 2.56
CA LYS A 63 10.76 8.25 1.77
C LYS A 63 12.19 7.96 1.31
N LYS A 64 13.03 7.36 2.16
CA LYS A 64 14.37 6.92 1.78
C LYS A 64 14.32 5.83 0.72
N PHE A 65 13.48 4.82 0.91
CA PHE A 65 13.27 3.72 -0.03
C PHE A 65 12.83 4.21 -1.42
N ALA A 66 11.85 5.10 -1.47
CA ALA A 66 11.27 5.63 -2.71
C ALA A 66 11.93 6.92 -3.23
N ASN A 67 13.06 7.33 -2.63
CA ASN A 67 13.79 8.57 -2.94
C ASN A 67 12.87 9.82 -3.02
N LYS A 68 12.01 10.00 -2.00
CA LYS A 68 11.04 11.10 -1.90
C LYS A 68 11.49 12.17 -0.92
N LYS A 69 11.25 13.43 -1.27
CA LYS A 69 11.55 14.58 -0.42
C LYS A 69 10.37 15.01 0.47
N SER A 70 9.13 14.86 -0.02
CA SER A 70 7.93 15.36 0.66
C SER A 70 7.05 14.25 1.25
N ASP A 71 6.46 14.57 2.39
CA ASP A 71 5.51 13.69 3.10
C ASP A 71 4.17 13.60 2.36
N THR A 72 3.81 14.62 1.59
CA THR A 72 2.57 14.67 0.80
C THR A 72 2.40 13.45 -0.09
N SER A 73 3.48 13.01 -0.75
CA SER A 73 3.45 11.84 -1.63
C SER A 73 3.17 10.54 -0.88
N ALA A 74 3.72 10.39 0.33
CA ALA A 74 3.48 9.25 1.20
C ALA A 74 2.07 9.25 1.79
N ILE A 75 1.58 10.42 2.22
CA ILE A 75 0.23 10.58 2.75
C ILE A 75 -0.82 10.27 1.67
N GLN A 76 -0.62 10.77 0.45
CA GLN A 76 -1.47 10.46 -0.68
C GLN A 76 -1.45 8.95 -0.99
N ALA A 77 -0.26 8.35 -1.01
CA ALA A 77 -0.11 6.92 -1.26
C ALA A 77 -0.88 6.06 -0.25
N LEU A 78 -0.77 6.38 1.04
CA LEU A 78 -1.55 5.69 2.08
C LEU A 78 -3.05 5.86 1.87
N GLY A 79 -3.51 7.06 1.50
CA GLY A 79 -4.91 7.33 1.21
C GLY A 79 -5.44 6.49 0.04
N GLU A 80 -4.68 6.39 -1.04
CA GLU A 80 -5.02 5.57 -2.21
C GLU A 80 -5.06 4.08 -1.84
N LEU A 81 -4.04 3.55 -1.14
CA LEU A 81 -4.03 2.14 -0.72
C LEU A 81 -5.21 1.81 0.22
N CYS A 82 -5.58 2.74 1.11
CA CYS A 82 -6.78 2.60 1.94
C CYS A 82 -8.07 2.57 1.10
N SER A 83 -8.21 3.46 0.11
CA SER A 83 -9.41 3.53 -0.75
C SER A 83 -9.62 2.30 -1.63
N LEU A 84 -8.55 1.55 -1.90
CA LEU A 84 -8.57 0.34 -2.72
C LEU A 84 -8.48 -0.95 -1.90
N ASN A 85 -8.69 -0.88 -0.57
CA ASN A 85 -8.70 -2.03 0.34
C ASN A 85 -7.40 -2.87 0.30
N ILE A 86 -6.26 -2.23 0.02
CA ILE A 86 -4.93 -2.86 0.06
C ILE A 86 -4.38 -2.82 1.49
N ILE A 87 -4.61 -1.70 2.17
CA ILE A 87 -4.36 -1.53 3.60
C ILE A 87 -5.60 -0.92 4.25
N ALA A 88 -5.72 -1.02 5.57
CA ALA A 88 -6.78 -0.33 6.31
C ALA A 88 -6.19 0.36 7.55
N LYS A 89 -6.70 1.55 7.87
CA LYS A 89 -6.22 2.35 9.00
C LYS A 89 -6.69 1.72 10.32
N THR A 90 -5.79 1.56 11.28
CA THR A 90 -6.18 1.19 12.65
C THR A 90 -6.47 2.45 13.49
N LYS A 91 -7.02 2.26 14.69
CA LYS A 91 -7.14 3.32 15.70
C LYS A 91 -5.77 3.84 16.20
N ILE A 92 -4.71 3.06 16.01
CA ILE A 92 -3.35 3.44 16.43
C ILE A 92 -2.70 4.22 15.28
N SER A 93 -2.17 5.40 15.59
CA SER A 93 -1.49 6.25 14.62
C SER A 93 -0.36 5.50 13.91
N ARG A 94 -0.33 5.60 12.57
CA ARG A 94 0.67 4.97 11.68
C ARG A 94 0.66 3.44 11.65
N VAL A 95 -0.29 2.79 12.29
CA VAL A 95 -0.43 1.33 12.24
C VAL A 95 -1.61 0.99 11.34
N TYR A 96 -1.38 0.05 10.42
CA TYR A 96 -2.32 -0.34 9.39
C TYR A 96 -2.50 -1.86 9.36
N TRP A 97 -3.71 -2.31 9.06
CA TRP A 97 -3.95 -3.68 8.61
C TRP A 97 -3.50 -3.83 7.16
N VAL A 98 -2.98 -4.99 6.79
CA VAL A 98 -2.57 -5.30 5.41
C VAL A 98 -3.45 -6.41 4.85
N ASN A 99 -3.98 -6.20 3.65
CA ASN A 99 -4.73 -7.23 2.95
C ASN A 99 -3.76 -8.23 2.31
N ARG A 100 -3.44 -9.32 3.03
CA ARG A 100 -2.46 -10.31 2.59
C ARG A 100 -2.79 -10.94 1.23
N SER A 101 -4.07 -11.11 0.92
CA SER A 101 -4.50 -11.76 -0.33
C SER A 101 -3.97 -11.04 -1.58
N VAL A 102 -3.86 -9.72 -1.53
CA VAL A 102 -3.31 -8.88 -2.60
C VAL A 102 -1.84 -9.23 -2.87
N PHE A 103 -1.05 -9.47 -1.82
CA PHE A 103 0.39 -9.71 -1.91
C PHE A 103 0.76 -11.18 -2.15
N LEU A 104 -0.18 -12.11 -1.90
CA LEU A 104 0.03 -13.54 -2.16
C LEU A 104 -0.14 -13.92 -3.65
N ASN A 105 -0.69 -13.02 -4.48
CA ASN A 105 -0.76 -13.23 -5.92
C ASN A 105 0.62 -13.05 -6.58
N LYS A 106 1.36 -14.15 -6.73
CA LYS A 106 2.74 -14.16 -7.24
C LYS A 106 2.89 -13.48 -8.61
N LYS A 107 1.97 -13.76 -9.55
CA LYS A 107 2.03 -13.23 -10.92
C LYS A 107 1.95 -11.70 -10.92
N GLU A 108 1.02 -11.14 -10.14
CA GLU A 108 0.80 -9.70 -10.07
C GLU A 108 1.91 -8.99 -9.29
N MET A 109 2.44 -9.63 -8.24
CA MET A 109 3.58 -9.10 -7.50
C MET A 109 4.87 -9.10 -8.34
N GLU A 110 5.05 -10.10 -9.21
CA GLU A 110 6.14 -10.13 -10.18
C GLU A 110 5.98 -9.04 -11.24
N PHE A 111 4.75 -8.82 -11.74
CA PHE A 111 4.45 -7.69 -12.62
C PHE A 111 4.80 -6.34 -11.97
N LEU A 112 4.39 -6.11 -10.71
CA LEU A 112 4.73 -4.89 -9.96
C LEU A 112 6.25 -4.68 -9.86
N LYS A 113 7.00 -5.72 -9.50
CA LYS A 113 8.47 -5.69 -9.42
C LYS A 113 9.11 -5.31 -10.76
N ASN A 114 8.64 -5.93 -11.84
CA ASN A 114 9.14 -5.67 -13.19
C ASN A 114 8.80 -4.25 -13.65
N PHE A 115 7.59 -3.76 -13.35
CA PHE A 115 7.13 -2.42 -13.71
C PHE A 115 7.94 -1.29 -13.05
N LEU A 116 8.36 -1.48 -11.79
CA LEU A 116 9.15 -0.48 -11.06
C LEU A 116 10.65 -0.60 -11.35
N SER A 117 11.20 -1.81 -11.48
CA SER A 117 12.62 -2.03 -11.79
C SER A 117 13.01 -1.54 -13.18
N SER A 118 12.13 -1.70 -14.18
CA SER A 118 12.35 -1.18 -15.53
C SER A 118 12.35 0.35 -15.62
N LYS A 119 11.73 1.04 -14.65
CA LYS A 119 11.73 2.51 -14.56
C LYS A 119 12.95 3.11 -13.85
N ASN A 120 13.66 2.34 -13.03
CA ASN A 120 14.88 2.80 -12.34
C ASN A 120 16.15 2.68 -13.20
N LYS A 121 16.07 2.11 -14.41
CA LYS A 121 17.17 1.98 -15.38
C LYS A 121 17.25 3.13 -16.39
N LYS A 122 16.56 4.26 -16.17
CA LYS A 122 16.59 5.43 -17.03
C LYS A 122 17.04 6.67 -16.27
#